data_AF-A0A645J1R6-F1
#
_entry.id   AF-A0A645J1R6-F1
#
_cell.length_a   1.000
_cell.length_b   1.000
_cell.length_c   1.000
_cell.angle_alpha   90.00
_cell.angle_beta   90.00
_cell.angle_gamma   90.00
#
_symmetry.space_group_name_H-M   'P 1'
#
loop_
_entity.id
_entity.type
_entity.pdbx_description
1 polymer ?
#
loop_
_entity_poly.entity_id
_entity_poly.type
_entity_poly.pdbx_seq_one_letter_code
_entity_poly.pdbx_strand_id
1 'polypeptide(L)'
;MDLIKGIAICAGMESINVPGATGNIDTNFEGKAAAALDALARGADFVYIHIEAPDECGHRHEIEGKVRAIELIDEKVVGPIVTEMNARQEDFSVMVLPDHPTPLSLRTHTAEPVPYLIYRSNVKGPGGRYDETGAGKSGLFQPEGPLLLNYFFGLKEEKDV
;
A
#
# COMPACT_ATOMS: atom_id res chain seq x y z
N MET A 1 -1.21 5.55 -14.37
CA MET A 1 -1.02 6.91 -13.83
C MET A 1 0.47 7.22 -13.78
N ASP A 2 0.91 8.22 -14.54
CA ASP A 2 2.35 8.47 -14.77
C ASP A 2 2.98 9.39 -13.71
N LEU A 3 2.16 10.14 -12.95
CA LEU A 3 2.65 11.08 -11.94
C LEU A 3 3.43 10.38 -10.82
N ILE A 4 2.86 9.35 -10.19
CA ILE A 4 3.54 8.59 -9.13
C ILE A 4 4.83 7.94 -9.65
N LYS A 5 4.80 7.47 -10.90
CA LYS A 5 5.98 6.90 -11.56
C LYS A 5 7.10 7.93 -11.73
N GLY A 6 6.74 9.16 -12.14
CA GLY A 6 7.68 10.28 -12.23
C GLY A 6 8.29 10.64 -10.87
N ILE A 7 7.47 10.68 -9.80
CA ILE A 7 7.94 10.96 -8.44
C ILE A 7 8.94 9.88 -7.98
N ALA A 8 8.63 8.60 -8.20
CA ALA A 8 9.53 7.50 -7.88
C ALA A 8 10.89 7.61 -8.60
N ILE A 9 10.89 7.97 -9.90
CA ILE A 9 12.12 8.20 -10.66
C ILE A 9 12.91 9.38 -10.08
N CYS A 10 12.25 10.48 -9.75
CA CYS A 10 12.88 11.64 -9.10
C CYS A 10 13.47 11.29 -7.72
N ALA A 11 12.88 10.32 -7.01
CA ALA A 11 13.38 9.79 -5.74
C ALA A 11 14.51 8.75 -5.91
N GLY A 12 14.95 8.46 -7.14
CA GLY A 12 16.03 7.53 -7.43
C GLY A 12 15.62 6.06 -7.46
N MET A 13 14.32 5.75 -7.54
CA MET A 13 13.83 4.37 -7.60
C MET A 13 13.90 3.80 -9.02
N GLU A 14 14.17 2.49 -9.14
CA GLU A 14 13.97 1.75 -10.39
C GLU A 14 12.47 1.70 -10.71
N SER A 15 12.10 2.09 -11.94
CA SER A 15 10.72 2.04 -12.38
C SER A 15 10.45 0.79 -13.22
N ILE A 16 9.58 -0.10 -12.72
CA ILE A 16 9.24 -1.36 -13.39
C ILE A 16 7.96 -1.20 -14.21
N ASN A 17 8.03 -1.55 -15.50
CA ASN A 17 6.88 -1.58 -16.38
C ASN A 17 6.16 -2.92 -16.27
N VAL A 18 4.92 -2.92 -15.77
CA VAL A 18 4.08 -4.11 -15.69
C VAL A 18 3.10 -4.12 -16.88
N PRO A 19 3.17 -5.11 -17.79
CA PRO A 19 2.21 -5.24 -18.88
C PRO A 19 0.77 -5.34 -18.36
N GLY A 20 -0.14 -4.55 -18.95
CA GLY A 20 -1.54 -4.50 -18.51
C GLY A 20 -1.80 -3.70 -17.24
N ALA A 21 -0.83 -2.95 -16.71
CA ALA A 21 -1.07 -2.02 -15.61
C ALA A 21 -1.78 -0.75 -16.11
N THR A 22 -3.12 -0.76 -16.12
CA THR A 22 -3.96 0.33 -16.65
C THR A 22 -4.23 1.43 -15.63
N GLY A 23 -4.23 1.10 -14.34
CA GLY A 23 -4.68 1.98 -13.25
C GLY A 23 -6.17 1.88 -12.94
N ASN A 24 -6.97 1.20 -13.77
CA ASN A 24 -8.39 0.96 -13.52
C ASN A 24 -8.62 -0.39 -12.84
N ILE A 25 -9.89 -0.74 -12.58
CA ILE A 25 -10.27 -2.02 -11.96
C ILE A 25 -9.87 -3.27 -12.76
N ASP A 26 -9.57 -3.11 -14.05
CA ASP A 26 -9.06 -4.16 -14.94
C ASP A 26 -7.53 -4.22 -15.00
N THR A 27 -6.83 -3.44 -14.17
CA THR A 27 -5.36 -3.41 -14.11
C THR A 27 -4.80 -4.79 -13.76
N ASN A 28 -3.59 -5.08 -14.23
CA ASN A 28 -2.90 -6.31 -13.89
C ASN A 28 -2.37 -6.31 -12.44
N PHE A 29 -3.23 -6.64 -11.46
CA PHE A 29 -2.87 -6.74 -10.04
C PHE A 29 -1.80 -7.82 -9.80
N GLU A 30 -2.00 -9.02 -10.35
CA GLU A 30 -1.07 -10.15 -10.21
C GLU A 30 0.31 -9.83 -10.80
N GLY A 31 0.34 -9.16 -11.96
CA GLY A 31 1.58 -8.71 -12.58
C GLY A 31 2.35 -7.71 -11.73
N LYS A 32 1.66 -6.83 -10.98
CA LYS A 32 2.31 -5.92 -10.03
C LYS A 32 2.91 -6.67 -8.85
N ALA A 33 2.19 -7.66 -8.31
CA ALA A 33 2.69 -8.51 -7.24
C ALA A 33 3.91 -9.33 -7.68
N ALA A 34 3.84 -9.95 -8.85
CA ALA A 34 4.94 -10.72 -9.44
C ALA A 34 6.17 -9.85 -9.70
N ALA A 35 5.98 -8.64 -10.25
CA ALA A 35 7.07 -7.70 -10.48
C ALA A 35 7.75 -7.25 -9.17
N ALA A 36 6.98 -7.08 -8.10
CA ALA A 36 7.54 -6.75 -6.79
C ALA A 36 8.38 -7.91 -6.21
N LEU A 37 7.87 -9.13 -6.29
CA LEU A 37 8.57 -10.34 -5.82
C LEU A 37 9.84 -10.62 -6.64
N ASP A 38 9.82 -10.35 -7.94
CA ASP A 38 11.00 -10.41 -8.81
C ASP A 38 12.04 -9.35 -8.41
N ALA A 39 11.62 -8.09 -8.21
CA ALA A 39 12.53 -7.03 -7.78
C ALA A 39 13.24 -7.36 -6.46
N LEU A 40 12.49 -7.87 -5.47
CA LEU A 40 13.05 -8.36 -4.22
C LEU A 40 14.04 -9.52 -4.46
N ALA A 41 13.69 -10.49 -5.31
CA ALA A 41 14.58 -11.61 -5.64
C ALA A 41 15.86 -11.17 -6.38
N ARG A 42 15.81 -10.06 -7.13
CA ARG A 42 16.98 -9.43 -7.78
C ARG A 42 17.84 -8.60 -6.81
N GLY A 43 17.46 -8.53 -5.53
CA GLY A 43 18.22 -7.84 -4.49
C GLY A 43 17.76 -6.41 -4.19
N ALA A 44 16.54 -6.02 -4.58
CA ALA A 44 15.97 -4.76 -4.08
C ALA A 44 15.64 -4.88 -2.59
N ASP A 45 16.08 -3.92 -1.78
CA ASP A 45 15.79 -3.89 -0.33
C ASP A 45 14.41 -3.27 -0.02
N PHE A 46 13.83 -2.54 -0.98
CA PHE A 46 12.55 -1.86 -0.84
C PHE A 46 11.81 -1.82 -2.17
N VAL A 47 10.51 -2.14 -2.13
CA VAL A 47 9.61 -2.04 -3.27
C VAL A 47 8.37 -1.26 -2.88
N TYR A 48 8.00 -0.29 -3.70
CA TYR A 48 6.77 0.47 -3.59
C TYR A 48 5.80 0.06 -4.70
N ILE A 49 4.59 -0.36 -4.32
CA ILE A 49 3.54 -0.80 -5.26
C ILE A 49 2.39 0.19 -5.20
N HIS A 50 2.18 0.92 -6.29
CA HIS A 50 1.08 1.86 -6.41
C HIS A 50 -0.12 1.23 -7.14
N ILE A 51 -1.34 1.42 -6.61
CA ILE A 51 -2.59 0.89 -7.18
C ILE A 51 -3.66 1.98 -7.15
N GLU A 52 -4.00 2.48 -8.33
CA GLU A 52 -4.92 3.62 -8.56
C GLU A 52 -6.41 3.22 -8.50
N ALA A 53 -6.74 1.96 -8.79
CA ALA A 53 -8.12 1.52 -9.04
C ALA A 53 -9.16 1.94 -7.98
N PRO A 54 -8.88 1.90 -6.66
CA PRO A 54 -9.84 2.35 -5.64
C PRO A 54 -10.17 3.84 -5.71
N ASP A 55 -9.21 4.68 -6.10
CA ASP A 55 -9.38 6.13 -6.21
C ASP A 55 -10.28 6.50 -7.39
N GLU A 56 -9.97 5.91 -8.55
CA GLU A 56 -10.74 6.05 -9.78
C GLU A 56 -12.22 5.64 -9.61
N CYS A 57 -12.48 4.54 -8.89
CA CYS A 57 -13.84 4.18 -8.52
C CYS A 57 -14.49 5.19 -7.55
N GLY A 58 -13.71 5.78 -6.65
CA GLY A 58 -14.12 6.87 -5.77
C GLY A 58 -14.60 8.10 -6.54
N HIS A 59 -13.83 8.56 -7.51
CA HIS A 59 -14.19 9.68 -8.39
C HIS A 59 -15.45 9.40 -9.22
N ARG A 60 -15.66 8.15 -9.67
CA ARG A 60 -16.84 7.78 -10.48
C ARG A 60 -18.07 7.36 -9.68
N HIS A 61 -18.00 7.36 -8.35
CA HIS A 61 -19.08 6.88 -7.47
C HIS A 61 -19.45 5.41 -7.71
N GLU A 62 -18.46 4.58 -8.01
CA GLU A 62 -18.62 3.16 -8.27
C GLU A 62 -18.46 2.40 -6.95
N ILE A 63 -19.54 2.25 -6.18
CA ILE A 63 -19.51 1.61 -4.86
C ILE A 63 -18.95 0.18 -4.95
N GLU A 64 -19.57 -0.65 -5.80
CA GLU A 64 -19.16 -2.04 -5.99
C GLU A 64 -17.75 -2.14 -6.59
N GLY A 65 -17.41 -1.23 -7.52
CA GLY A 65 -16.08 -1.16 -8.11
C GLY A 65 -15.00 -0.83 -7.07
N LYS A 66 -15.25 0.13 -6.18
CA LYS A 66 -14.31 0.51 -5.12
C LYS A 66 -14.09 -0.63 -4.12
N VAL A 67 -15.18 -1.30 -3.70
CA VAL A 67 -15.09 -2.48 -2.83
C VAL A 67 -14.29 -3.59 -3.51
N ARG A 68 -14.65 -3.93 -4.76
CA ARG A 68 -13.96 -4.98 -5.50
C ARG A 68 -12.48 -4.66 -5.75
N ALA A 69 -12.14 -3.39 -6.01
CA ALA A 69 -10.75 -2.98 -6.15
C ALA A 69 -9.94 -3.24 -4.87
N ILE A 70 -10.50 -2.96 -3.69
CA ILE A 70 -9.86 -3.24 -2.40
C ILE A 70 -9.70 -4.75 -2.17
N GLU A 71 -10.75 -5.54 -2.48
CA GLU A 71 -10.66 -7.01 -2.41
C GLU A 71 -9.60 -7.58 -3.35
N LEU A 72 -9.49 -7.05 -4.58
CA LEU A 72 -8.46 -7.47 -5.54
C LEU A 72 -7.05 -7.12 -5.07
N ILE A 73 -6.87 -6.00 -4.36
CA ILE A 73 -5.59 -5.66 -3.73
C ILE A 73 -5.22 -6.69 -2.67
N ASP A 74 -6.17 -7.07 -1.81
CA ASP A 74 -5.94 -8.09 -0.78
C ASP A 74 -5.65 -9.47 -1.40
N GLU A 75 -6.53 -9.92 -2.29
CA GLU A 75 -6.51 -11.24 -2.94
C GLU A 75 -5.29 -11.44 -3.84
N LYS A 76 -4.93 -10.41 -4.64
CA LYS A 76 -3.98 -10.56 -5.76
C LYS A 76 -2.65 -9.86 -5.55
N VAL A 77 -2.52 -9.04 -4.50
CA VAL A 77 -1.28 -8.30 -4.23
C VAL A 77 -0.76 -8.59 -2.83
N VAL A 78 -1.50 -8.17 -1.79
CA VAL A 78 -1.03 -8.30 -0.41
C VAL A 78 -0.89 -9.77 -0.01
N GLY A 79 -1.93 -10.58 -0.23
CA GLY A 79 -1.93 -12.00 0.09
C GLY A 79 -0.77 -12.76 -0.56
N PRO A 80 -0.63 -12.75 -1.90
CA PRO A 80 0.46 -13.44 -2.59
C PRO A 80 1.85 -13.00 -2.15
N ILE A 81 2.08 -11.70 -1.95
CA ILE A 81 3.38 -11.19 -1.47
C ILE A 81 3.68 -11.73 -0.08
N VAL A 82 2.73 -11.63 0.85
CA VAL A 82 2.92 -12.11 2.23
C VAL A 82 3.13 -13.63 2.26
N THR A 83 2.37 -14.39 1.47
CA THR A 83 2.53 -15.85 1.35
C THR A 83 3.93 -16.21 0.84
N GLU A 84 4.39 -15.59 -0.24
CA GLU A 84 5.71 -15.86 -0.81
C GLU A 84 6.84 -15.44 0.13
N MET A 85 6.76 -14.25 0.74
CA MET A 85 7.78 -13.78 1.68
C MET A 85 7.88 -14.67 2.93
N ASN A 86 6.75 -15.16 3.45
CA ASN A 86 6.76 -16.16 4.52
C ASN A 86 7.43 -17.47 4.10
N ALA A 87 7.22 -17.92 2.85
CA ALA A 87 7.82 -19.14 2.33
C ALA A 87 9.35 -19.02 2.18
N ARG A 88 9.89 -17.81 1.95
CA ARG A 88 11.34 -17.54 1.87
C ARG A 88 12.03 -17.63 3.23
N GLN A 89 11.29 -17.62 4.34
CA GLN A 89 11.83 -17.67 5.72
C GLN A 89 12.84 -16.55 6.03
N GLU A 90 12.66 -15.38 5.42
CA GLU A 90 13.46 -14.17 5.67
C GLU A 90 12.64 -13.15 6.47
N ASP A 91 13.32 -12.28 7.21
CA ASP A 91 12.65 -11.19 7.90
C ASP A 91 12.18 -10.14 6.88
N PHE A 92 10.90 -9.76 6.94
CA PHE A 92 10.33 -8.76 6.05
C PHE A 92 9.31 -7.88 6.75
N SER A 93 9.09 -6.70 6.16
CA SER A 93 8.08 -5.76 6.61
C SER A 93 7.18 -5.36 5.45
N VAL A 94 5.89 -5.17 5.72
CA VAL A 94 4.90 -4.69 4.75
C VAL A 94 4.17 -3.50 5.34
N MET A 95 4.03 -2.44 4.55
CA MET A 95 3.21 -1.28 4.92
C MET A 95 2.11 -1.08 3.88
N VAL A 96 0.87 -0.91 4.35
CA VAL A 96 -0.31 -0.69 3.52
C VAL A 96 -1.00 0.58 3.97
N LEU A 97 -1.22 1.50 3.04
CA LEU A 97 -1.99 2.74 3.22
C LEU A 97 -2.39 3.31 1.85
N PRO A 98 -3.55 3.99 1.74
CA PRO A 98 -3.77 4.93 0.67
C PRO A 98 -3.00 6.23 0.94
N ASP A 99 -2.74 7.01 -0.10
CA ASP A 99 -2.11 8.34 -0.02
C ASP A 99 -3.10 9.44 0.36
N HIS A 100 -4.37 9.29 0.00
CA HIS A 100 -5.46 10.18 0.44
C HIS A 100 -6.83 9.49 0.43
N PRO A 101 -7.84 10.04 1.16
CA PRO A 101 -9.22 9.61 1.03
C PRO A 101 -9.92 10.28 -0.14
N THR A 102 -10.65 9.46 -0.91
CA THR A 102 -11.56 9.90 -1.97
C THR A 102 -12.98 9.35 -1.69
N PRO A 103 -13.75 10.01 -0.82
CA PRO A 103 -15.07 9.51 -0.39
C PRO A 103 -16.05 9.46 -1.55
N LEU A 104 -16.79 8.35 -1.69
CA LEU A 104 -17.75 8.15 -2.78
C LEU A 104 -18.81 9.27 -2.84
N SER A 105 -19.24 9.79 -1.69
CA SER A 105 -20.22 10.88 -1.61
C SER A 105 -19.69 12.21 -2.16
N LEU A 106 -18.38 12.45 -2.06
CA LEU A 106 -17.74 13.69 -2.46
C LEU A 106 -17.06 13.59 -3.82
N ARG A 107 -16.68 12.39 -4.25
CA ARG A 107 -16.06 12.09 -5.56
C ARG A 107 -14.80 12.90 -5.83
N THR A 108 -14.14 13.34 -4.78
CA THR A 108 -12.92 14.15 -4.81
C THR A 108 -12.12 13.89 -3.55
N HIS A 109 -10.86 14.30 -3.57
CA HIS A 109 -9.94 14.07 -2.46
C HIS A 109 -10.35 14.91 -1.27
N THR A 110 -10.10 14.39 -0.08
CA THR A 110 -10.27 15.10 1.19
C THR A 110 -8.99 15.07 2.00
N ALA A 111 -8.93 15.86 3.08
CA ALA A 111 -7.78 15.92 3.98
C ALA A 111 -7.95 15.07 5.25
N GLU A 112 -8.99 14.23 5.30
CA GLU A 112 -9.20 13.34 6.45
C GLU A 112 -8.04 12.33 6.57
N PRO A 113 -7.73 11.86 7.78
CA PRO A 113 -6.72 10.84 7.99
C PRO A 113 -7.04 9.54 7.24
N VAL A 114 -5.99 8.82 6.85
CA VAL A 114 -6.09 7.50 6.20
C VAL A 114 -5.66 6.38 7.16
N PRO A 115 -6.25 5.17 7.05
CA PRO A 115 -5.76 4.03 7.82
C PRO A 115 -4.43 3.53 7.26
N TYR A 116 -3.46 3.24 8.12
CA TYR A 116 -2.24 2.54 7.76
C TYR A 116 -2.06 1.27 8.58
N LEU A 117 -1.34 0.30 8.01
CA LEU A 117 -0.92 -0.93 8.68
C LEU A 117 0.56 -1.12 8.42
N ILE A 118 1.31 -1.50 9.47
CA ILE A 118 2.67 -2.02 9.33
C ILE A 118 2.71 -3.42 9.93
N TYR A 119 3.09 -4.39 9.12
CA TYR A 119 3.36 -5.76 9.50
C TYR A 119 4.87 -5.99 9.47
N ARG A 120 5.40 -6.70 10.47
CA ARG A 120 6.79 -7.17 10.53
C ARG A 120 6.76 -8.64 10.88
N SER A 121 7.46 -9.49 10.10
CA SER A 121 7.44 -10.94 10.32
C SER A 121 8.05 -11.37 11.66
N ASN A 122 8.95 -10.56 12.20
CA ASN A 122 9.70 -10.82 13.43
C ASN A 122 9.11 -10.17 14.69
N VAL A 123 8.06 -9.35 14.58
CA VAL A 123 7.43 -8.66 15.72
C VAL A 123 5.92 -8.84 15.69
N LYS A 124 5.35 -9.32 16.80
CA LYS A 124 3.90 -9.45 16.94
C LYS A 124 3.26 -8.08 17.20
N GLY A 125 2.49 -7.58 16.24
CA GLY A 125 1.68 -6.37 16.39
C GLY A 125 0.39 -6.60 17.20
N PRO A 126 -0.37 -5.52 17.49
CA PRO A 126 -1.63 -5.59 18.23
C PRO A 126 -2.74 -6.34 17.47
N GLY A 127 -2.59 -6.52 16.15
CA GLY A 127 -3.62 -7.08 15.29
C GLY A 127 -4.82 -6.14 15.13
N GLY A 128 -5.93 -6.68 14.65
CA GLY A 128 -7.18 -5.93 14.44
C GLY A 128 -7.65 -5.96 12.99
N ARG A 129 -8.67 -5.15 12.70
CA ARG A 129 -9.24 -5.00 11.37
C ARG A 129 -8.68 -3.75 10.71
N TYR A 130 -8.23 -3.89 9.46
CA TYR A 130 -7.78 -2.77 8.64
C TYR A 130 -8.98 -2.09 7.97
N ASP A 131 -9.50 -1.07 8.64
CA ASP A 131 -10.48 -0.11 8.13
C ASP A 131 -10.37 1.19 8.95
N GLU A 132 -11.09 2.24 8.55
CA GLU A 132 -11.04 3.56 9.19
C GLU A 132 -11.48 3.49 10.67
N THR A 133 -12.44 2.64 11.01
CA THR A 133 -12.95 2.49 12.38
C THR A 133 -11.94 1.74 13.28
N GLY A 134 -11.32 0.70 12.75
CA GLY A 134 -10.29 -0.10 13.43
C GLY A 134 -9.04 0.73 13.67
N ALA A 135 -8.58 1.46 12.65
CA ALA A 135 -7.44 2.38 12.76
C ALA A 135 -7.69 3.47 13.80
N GLY A 136 -8.87 4.10 13.79
CA GLY A 136 -9.25 5.13 14.77
C GLY A 136 -9.30 4.65 16.22
N LYS A 137 -9.41 3.34 16.46
CA LYS A 137 -9.39 2.72 17.80
C LYS A 137 -8.02 2.21 18.23
N SER A 138 -7.03 2.19 17.34
CA SER A 138 -5.72 1.60 17.60
C SER A 138 -4.86 2.41 18.58
N GLY A 139 -5.15 3.71 18.73
CA GLY A 139 -4.30 4.64 19.47
C GLY A 139 -3.02 5.05 18.73
N LEU A 140 -2.77 4.51 17.53
CA LEU A 140 -1.62 4.84 16.70
C LEU A 140 -1.98 5.96 15.73
N PHE A 141 -1.20 7.04 15.75
CA PHE A 141 -1.41 8.16 14.84
C PHE A 141 -0.07 8.78 14.42
N GLN A 142 0.14 8.93 13.11
CA GLN A 142 1.29 9.63 12.57
C GLN A 142 0.79 10.92 11.90
N PRO A 143 1.03 12.11 12.50
CA PRO A 143 0.57 13.38 11.93
C PRO A 143 1.29 13.75 10.63
N GLU A 144 2.49 13.23 10.39
CA GLU A 144 3.31 13.57 9.24
C GLU A 144 3.55 12.35 8.34
N GLY A 145 2.81 12.29 7.23
CA GLY A 145 2.91 11.20 6.24
C GLY A 145 4.35 10.86 5.82
N PRO A 146 5.21 11.84 5.47
CA PRO A 146 6.61 11.56 5.11
C PRO A 146 7.41 10.87 6.22
N LEU A 147 7.10 11.13 7.50
CA LEU A 147 7.80 10.51 8.63
C LEU A 147 7.37 9.06 8.86
N LEU A 148 6.27 8.60 8.25
CA LEU A 148 5.85 7.21 8.34
C LEU A 148 6.88 6.26 7.71
N LEU A 149 7.56 6.70 6.65
CA LEU A 149 8.60 5.90 6.00
C LEU A 149 9.85 5.77 6.90
N ASN A 150 10.20 6.82 7.66
CA ASN A 150 11.26 6.73 8.67
C ASN A 150 10.90 5.71 9.76
N TYR A 151 9.65 5.72 10.21
CA TYR A 151 9.16 4.73 11.18
C TYR A 151 9.14 3.30 10.59
N PHE A 152 8.79 3.16 9.31
CA PHE A 152 8.82 1.88 8.61
C PHE A 152 10.23 1.29 8.55
N PHE A 153 11.23 2.09 8.17
CA PHE A 153 12.64 1.70 8.10
C PHE A 153 13.36 1.61 9.45
N GLY A 154 12.69 1.94 10.57
CA GLY A 154 13.32 1.92 11.89
C GLY A 154 14.36 3.03 12.09
N LEU A 155 14.22 4.15 11.36
CA LEU A 155 15.12 5.31 11.44
C LEU A 155 14.72 6.31 12.55
N LYS A 156 13.70 5.99 13.36
CA LYS A 156 13.29 6.74 14.56
C LYS A 156 13.47 5.89 15.83
N GLU A 157 13.92 6.52 16.91
CA GLU A 157 13.91 5.92 18.26
C GLU A 157 12.46 5.73 18.75
N GLU A 158 12.21 4.64 19.49
CA GLU A 158 10.92 4.16 20.02
C GLU A 158 10.12 5.15 20.90
N LYS A 159 10.58 6.39 21.09
CA LYS A 159 10.05 7.32 22.11
C LYS A 159 8.99 8.31 21.62
N ASP A 160 8.58 8.28 20.35
CA ASP A 160 7.70 9.30 19.77
C ASP A 160 6.33 8.76 19.25
N VAL A 161 5.80 7.67 19.82
CA VAL A 161 4.42 7.21 19.56
C VAL A 161 3.67 6.97 20.86
#